data_AF-A0A7J2RF82-F1
#
_entry.id   AF-A0A7J2RF82-F1
#
_cell.length_a   1.000
_cell.length_b   1.000
_cell.length_c   1.000
_cell.angle_alpha   90.00
_cell.angle_beta   90.00
_cell.angle_gamma   90.00
#
_symmetry.space_group_name_H-M   'P 1'
#
loop_
_entity.id
_entity.type
_entity.pdbx_description
1 polymer ?
#
loop_
_entity_poly.entity_id
_entity_poly.type
_entity_poly.pdbx_seq_one_letter_code
_entity_poly.pdbx_strand_id
1 'polypeptide(L)'
;MENQDKLNKPIGTKEIPKLEAKEVEVQGLRLDPKTKKDSDKIVGELLVLICKHPDREELIEFTKVKILKGENLKVLGLWYGEDEDKNIQKGSAIAELMSFVGVDSLGELTGKKVQTVEQSKDVTYLCVKAY
;
A
#
# COMPACT_ATOMS: atom_id res chain seq x y z
N MET A 1 15.28 -2.02 -31.98
CA MET A 1 15.73 -3.43 -31.95
C MET A 1 15.87 -4.01 -30.53
N GLU A 2 15.79 -3.22 -29.45
CA GLU A 2 16.03 -3.70 -28.07
C GLU A 2 14.92 -4.57 -27.43
N ASN A 3 13.70 -4.59 -27.97
CA ASN A 3 12.59 -5.35 -27.37
C ASN A 3 12.45 -6.80 -27.87
N GLN A 4 13.04 -7.16 -29.01
CA GLN A 4 12.94 -8.51 -29.58
C GLN A 4 13.69 -9.55 -28.75
N ASP A 5 14.80 -9.13 -28.12
CA ASP A 5 15.61 -9.98 -27.25
C ASP A 5 14.87 -10.40 -25.97
N LYS A 6 14.00 -9.51 -25.43
CA LYS A 6 13.16 -9.81 -24.26
C LYS A 6 12.09 -10.87 -24.55
N LEU A 7 11.61 -10.95 -25.79
CA LEU A 7 10.55 -11.89 -26.20
C LEU A 7 11.05 -13.33 -26.32
N ASN A 8 12.36 -13.53 -26.51
CA ASN A 8 12.98 -14.85 -26.70
C ASN A 8 13.56 -15.46 -25.41
N LYS A 9 13.35 -14.82 -24.25
CA LYS A 9 13.90 -15.31 -22.99
C LYS A 9 13.12 -16.55 -22.50
N PRO A 10 13.79 -17.67 -22.19
CA PRO A 10 13.13 -18.82 -21.60
C PRO A 10 12.65 -18.52 -20.17
N ILE A 11 11.69 -19.30 -19.67
CA ILE A 11 11.21 -19.19 -18.29
C ILE A 11 12.38 -19.52 -17.34
N GLY A 12 12.65 -18.63 -16.39
CA GLY A 12 13.66 -18.84 -15.35
C GLY A 12 13.20 -19.88 -14.32
N THR A 13 14.15 -20.60 -13.72
CA THR A 13 13.89 -21.67 -12.73
C THR A 13 13.85 -21.18 -11.28
N LYS A 14 14.14 -19.90 -11.04
CA LYS A 14 14.13 -19.31 -9.70
C LYS A 14 12.76 -18.70 -9.41
N GLU A 15 12.08 -19.22 -8.41
CA GLU A 15 10.85 -18.61 -7.90
C GLU A 15 11.16 -17.31 -7.17
N ILE A 16 10.25 -16.34 -7.28
CA ILE A 16 10.36 -15.07 -6.55
C ILE A 16 10.17 -15.39 -5.07
N PRO A 17 11.10 -14.99 -4.17
CA PRO A 17 10.94 -15.21 -2.74
C PRO A 17 9.64 -14.54 -2.27
N LYS A 18 8.74 -15.33 -1.70
CA LYS A 18 7.48 -14.84 -1.14
C LYS A 18 7.75 -14.24 0.23
N LEU A 19 7.31 -13.00 0.42
CA LEU A 19 7.33 -12.36 1.74
C LEU A 19 6.12 -12.84 2.52
N GLU A 20 6.36 -13.31 3.75
CA GLU A 20 5.31 -13.69 4.67
C GLU A 20 4.67 -12.47 5.31
N ALA A 21 3.41 -12.59 5.70
CA ALA A 21 2.70 -11.56 6.44
C ALA A 21 3.32 -11.36 7.83
N LYS A 22 4.02 -10.23 8.02
CA LYS A 22 4.66 -9.85 9.29
C LYS A 22 4.39 -8.40 9.66
N GLU A 23 4.77 -8.06 10.88
CA GLU A 23 4.81 -6.68 11.34
C GLU A 23 5.96 -5.93 10.65
N VAL A 24 5.66 -4.74 10.14
CA VAL A 24 6.61 -3.86 9.46
C VAL A 24 6.63 -2.50 10.14
N GLU A 25 7.78 -1.84 10.13
CA GLU A 25 7.93 -0.50 10.69
C GLU A 25 7.83 0.54 9.58
N VAL A 26 6.97 1.54 9.76
CA VAL A 26 6.84 2.66 8.79
C VAL A 26 8.04 3.59 8.96
N GLN A 27 8.90 3.66 7.95
CA GLN A 27 10.08 4.54 7.93
C GLN A 27 9.78 5.90 7.31
N GLY A 28 8.77 5.98 6.45
CA GLY A 28 8.39 7.22 5.81
C GLY A 28 7.10 7.13 5.02
N LEU A 29 6.68 8.26 4.50
CA LEU A 29 5.43 8.45 3.79
C LEU A 29 5.69 9.30 2.55
N ARG A 30 5.03 9.01 1.44
CA ARG A 30 5.01 9.89 0.26
C ARG A 30 3.64 9.86 -0.41
N LEU A 31 3.26 10.97 -1.03
CA LEU A 31 2.11 11.04 -1.92
C LEU A 31 2.59 10.87 -3.35
N ASP A 32 2.01 9.91 -4.07
CA ASP A 32 2.32 9.62 -5.47
C ASP A 32 1.14 10.07 -6.34
N PRO A 33 1.29 11.14 -7.15
CA PRO A 33 0.22 11.59 -8.03
C PRO A 33 0.00 10.54 -9.13
N LYS A 34 -1.22 10.00 -9.20
CA LYS A 34 -1.60 9.04 -10.24
C LYS A 34 -2.29 9.75 -11.38
N THR A 35 -1.75 9.57 -12.58
CA THR A 35 -2.34 10.05 -13.82
C THR A 35 -3.30 9.02 -14.42
N LYS A 36 -4.25 9.50 -15.22
CA LYS A 36 -5.13 8.61 -15.98
C LYS A 36 -4.31 7.93 -17.07
N LYS A 37 -4.58 6.65 -17.34
CA LYS A 37 -3.97 5.96 -18.50
C LYS A 37 -4.27 6.79 -19.76
N ASP A 38 -3.22 7.16 -20.50
CA ASP A 38 -3.27 7.97 -21.72
C ASP A 38 -3.53 9.49 -21.53
N SER A 39 -3.30 10.05 -20.34
CA SER A 39 -3.41 11.49 -20.13
C SER A 39 -2.51 11.99 -18.99
N ASP A 40 -1.89 13.15 -19.16
CA ASP A 40 -1.18 13.87 -18.09
C ASP A 40 -2.12 14.40 -16.98
N LYS A 41 -3.43 14.20 -17.09
CA LYS A 41 -4.38 14.61 -16.06
C LYS A 41 -4.22 13.72 -14.82
N ILE A 42 -3.84 14.36 -13.71
CA ILE A 42 -3.82 13.77 -12.37
C ILE A 42 -5.25 13.43 -11.95
N VAL A 43 -5.47 12.18 -11.56
CA VAL A 43 -6.76 11.63 -11.10
C VAL A 43 -6.88 11.71 -9.59
N GLY A 44 -5.74 11.67 -8.88
CA GLY A 44 -5.67 11.81 -7.44
C GLY A 44 -4.29 11.41 -6.93
N GLU A 45 -4.08 11.56 -5.64
CA GLU A 45 -2.84 11.21 -4.97
C GLU A 45 -3.01 9.91 -4.19
N LEU A 46 -2.04 9.01 -4.30
CA LEU A 46 -2.02 7.75 -3.57
C LEU A 46 -0.95 7.84 -2.49
N LEU A 47 -1.36 7.65 -1.23
CA LEU A 47 -0.43 7.54 -0.12
C LEU A 47 0.36 6.23 -0.23
N VAL A 48 1.67 6.36 -0.16
CA VAL A 48 2.63 5.27 -0.15
C VAL A 48 3.29 5.23 1.22
N LEU A 49 3.09 4.13 1.94
CA LEU A 49 3.79 3.83 3.18
C LEU A 49 5.12 3.15 2.82
N ILE A 50 6.23 3.77 3.21
CA ILE A 50 7.56 3.22 3.02
C ILE A 50 7.92 2.49 4.31
N CYS A 51 7.97 1.16 4.26
CA CYS A 51 8.11 0.32 5.43
C CYS A 51 9.36 -0.55 5.37
N LYS A 52 9.98 -0.79 6.53
CA LYS A 52 11.03 -1.79 6.70
C LYS A 52 10.42 -3.13 7.08
N HIS A 53 10.62 -4.14 6.24
CA HIS A 53 10.20 -5.51 6.52
C HIS A 53 11.33 -6.28 7.23
N PRO A 54 11.05 -7.12 8.25
CA PRO A 54 12.09 -7.85 8.97
C PRO A 54 12.86 -8.83 8.07
N ASP A 55 12.19 -9.44 7.10
CA ASP A 55 12.79 -10.42 6.18
C ASP A 55 13.48 -9.80 4.96
N ARG A 56 13.52 -8.46 4.83
CA ARG A 56 14.12 -7.80 3.67
C ARG A 56 14.90 -6.56 4.07
N GLU A 57 16.12 -6.43 3.56
CA GLU A 57 16.94 -5.26 3.83
C GLU A 57 16.42 -4.01 3.09
N GLU A 58 15.80 -4.19 1.94
CA GLU A 58 15.21 -3.09 1.17
C GLU A 58 13.88 -2.62 1.77
N LEU A 59 13.59 -1.33 1.60
CA LEU A 59 12.30 -0.76 1.96
C LEU A 59 11.22 -1.25 1.01
N ILE A 60 10.03 -1.50 1.55
CA ILE A 60 8.87 -1.98 0.82
C ILE A 60 7.80 -0.91 0.85
N GLU A 61 7.17 -0.69 -0.29
CA GLU A 61 6.11 0.28 -0.44
C GLU A 61 4.73 -0.38 -0.36
N PHE A 62 3.88 0.15 0.54
CA PHE A 62 2.48 -0.27 0.65
C PHE A 62 1.57 0.88 0.28
N THR A 63 0.65 0.59 -0.65
CA THR A 63 -0.35 1.57 -1.15
C THR A 63 -1.77 1.09 -0.94
N LYS A 64 -1.93 -0.07 -0.29
CA LYS A 64 -3.22 -0.72 -0.06
C LYS A 64 -3.33 -1.15 1.38
N VAL A 65 -4.57 -1.11 1.87
CA VAL A 65 -4.95 -1.58 3.20
C VAL A 65 -6.14 -2.52 3.07
N LYS A 66 -6.18 -3.54 3.92
CA LYS A 66 -7.30 -4.45 4.07
C LYS A 66 -8.08 -4.05 5.31
N ILE A 67 -9.36 -3.73 5.12
CA ILE A 67 -10.25 -3.22 6.16
C ILE A 67 -11.54 -4.05 6.20
N LEU A 68 -12.22 -4.03 7.35
CA LEU A 68 -13.56 -4.58 7.50
C LEU A 68 -14.59 -3.49 7.19
N LYS A 69 -15.39 -3.67 6.13
CA LYS A 69 -16.50 -2.77 5.78
C LYS A 69 -17.81 -3.55 5.86
N GLY A 70 -18.58 -3.27 6.90
CA GLY A 70 -19.74 -4.09 7.28
C GLY A 70 -19.24 -5.48 7.70
N GLU A 71 -19.76 -6.53 7.08
CA GLU A 71 -19.36 -7.92 7.36
C GLU A 71 -18.24 -8.44 6.43
N ASN A 72 -17.74 -7.61 5.51
CA ASN A 72 -16.83 -8.04 4.46
C ASN A 72 -15.44 -7.40 4.56
N LEU A 73 -14.40 -8.21 4.42
CA LEU A 73 -13.02 -7.73 4.25
C LEU A 73 -12.83 -7.21 2.82
N LYS A 74 -12.34 -5.98 2.70
CA LYS A 74 -12.05 -5.33 1.41
C LYS A 74 -10.62 -4.82 1.39
N VAL A 75 -9.97 -4.97 0.24
CA VAL A 75 -8.65 -4.35 -0.03
C VAL A 75 -8.89 -3.05 -0.78
N LEU A 76 -8.50 -1.92 -0.19
CA LEU A 76 -8.66 -0.59 -0.76
C LEU A 76 -7.31 0.09 -0.94
N GLY A 77 -7.23 0.96 -1.94
CA GLY A 77 -6.08 1.86 -2.11
C GLY A 77 -6.12 2.99 -1.08
N LEU A 78 -4.95 3.42 -0.63
CA LEU A 78 -4.77 4.55 0.27
C LEU A 78 -4.84 5.87 -0.50
N TRP A 79 -5.99 6.16 -1.12
CA TRP A 79 -6.20 7.40 -1.85
C TRP A 79 -6.29 8.57 -0.88
N TYR A 80 -5.45 9.58 -1.09
CA TYR A 80 -5.49 10.83 -0.34
C TYR A 80 -6.68 11.66 -0.81
N GLY A 81 -7.49 12.08 0.15
CA GLY A 81 -8.67 12.91 -0.07
C GLY A 81 -8.95 13.71 1.19
N GLU A 82 -9.39 14.94 0.99
CA GLU A 82 -9.67 15.89 2.06
C GLU A 82 -11.18 16.18 2.16
N ASP A 83 -11.66 16.51 3.36
CA ASP A 83 -12.99 17.06 3.56
C ASP A 83 -13.04 18.59 3.40
N GLU A 84 -14.20 19.19 3.66
CA GLU A 84 -14.41 20.64 3.51
C GLU A 84 -13.53 21.47 4.46
N ASP A 85 -13.11 20.88 5.59
CA ASP A 85 -12.23 21.50 6.59
C ASP A 85 -10.74 21.22 6.32
N LYS A 86 -10.41 20.60 5.19
CA LYS A 86 -9.04 20.19 4.79
C LYS A 86 -8.42 19.13 5.70
N ASN A 87 -9.24 18.30 6.35
CA ASN A 87 -8.78 17.14 7.10
C ASN A 87 -8.90 15.88 6.25
N ILE A 88 -8.26 14.78 6.68
CA ILE A 88 -8.40 13.49 6.01
C ILE A 88 -9.87 13.10 5.94
N GLN A 89 -10.35 12.83 4.72
CA GLN A 89 -11.75 12.52 4.47
C GLN A 89 -12.22 11.32 5.31
N LYS A 90 -13.22 11.56 6.17
CA LYS A 90 -13.80 10.53 7.04
C LYS A 90 -14.33 9.35 6.21
N GLY A 91 -14.08 8.13 6.70
CA GLY A 91 -14.51 6.89 6.05
C GLY A 91 -13.65 6.45 4.85
N SER A 92 -12.66 7.26 4.46
CA SER A 92 -11.60 6.86 3.51
C SER A 92 -10.74 5.74 4.10
N ALA A 93 -10.05 4.99 3.23
CA ALA A 93 -9.16 3.91 3.66
C ALA A 93 -8.01 4.40 4.56
N ILE A 94 -7.57 5.65 4.37
CA ILE A 94 -6.56 6.29 5.20
C ILE A 94 -7.12 6.56 6.60
N ALA A 95 -8.32 7.15 6.71
CA ALA A 95 -8.95 7.40 8.01
C ALA A 95 -9.16 6.11 8.81
N GLU A 96 -9.57 5.01 8.16
CA GLU A 96 -9.72 3.70 8.81
C GLU A 96 -8.37 3.16 9.31
N LEU A 97 -7.30 3.31 8.52
CA LEU A 97 -5.95 2.93 8.93
C LEU A 97 -5.48 3.74 10.15
N MET A 98 -5.64 5.08 10.10
CA MET A 98 -5.23 5.96 11.20
C MET A 98 -5.98 5.63 12.50
N SER A 99 -7.29 5.43 12.41
CA SER A 99 -8.13 5.00 13.53
C SER A 99 -7.67 3.65 14.11
N PHE A 100 -7.39 2.68 13.24
CA PHE A 100 -6.92 1.36 13.66
C PHE A 100 -5.56 1.39 14.35
N VAL A 101 -4.63 2.21 13.86
CA VAL A 101 -3.28 2.37 14.45
C VAL A 101 -3.32 3.27 15.69
N GLY A 102 -4.36 4.10 15.85
CA GLY A 102 -4.52 5.04 16.95
C GLY A 102 -3.63 6.27 16.81
N VAL A 103 -3.70 6.94 15.65
CA VAL A 103 -2.97 8.18 15.37
C VAL A 103 -3.91 9.28 14.87
N ASP A 104 -3.59 10.53 15.18
CA ASP A 104 -4.43 11.68 14.83
C ASP A 104 -3.99 12.36 13.52
N SER A 105 -2.74 12.15 13.10
CA SER A 105 -2.20 12.70 11.86
C SER A 105 -1.42 11.64 11.05
N LEU A 106 -1.30 11.85 9.74
CA LEU A 106 -0.51 10.97 8.87
C LEU A 106 0.94 10.88 9.33
N GLY A 107 1.54 12.00 9.76
CA GLY A 107 2.95 12.05 10.18
C GLY A 107 3.28 11.09 11.32
N GLU A 108 2.33 10.89 12.24
CA GLU A 108 2.45 9.98 13.37
C GLU A 108 2.47 8.49 12.99
N LEU A 109 2.15 8.13 11.74
CA LEU A 109 2.37 6.77 11.25
C LEU A 109 3.85 6.42 11.18
N THR A 110 4.73 7.42 10.99
CA THR A 110 6.18 7.19 10.93
C THR A 110 6.69 6.70 12.29
N GLY A 111 7.47 5.62 12.28
CA GLY A 111 7.95 4.92 13.47
C GLY A 111 6.92 3.98 14.11
N LYS A 112 5.67 3.96 13.62
CA LYS A 112 4.70 2.95 14.06
C LYS A 112 4.97 1.62 13.39
N LYS A 113 4.58 0.56 14.09
CA LYS A 113 4.57 -0.79 13.56
C LYS A 113 3.17 -1.14 13.11
N VAL A 114 3.06 -1.68 11.89
CA VAL A 114 1.79 -2.08 11.30
C VAL A 114 1.87 -3.54 10.86
N GLN A 115 0.79 -4.28 11.05
CA GLN A 115 0.70 -5.66 10.56
C GLN A 115 0.42 -5.68 9.06
N THR A 116 1.02 -6.63 8.36
CA THR A 116 0.70 -6.91 6.96
C THR A 116 -0.10 -8.20 6.84
N VAL A 117 -0.87 -8.32 5.77
CA VAL A 117 -1.66 -9.50 5.40
C VAL A 117 -1.71 -9.65 3.89
N GLU A 118 -1.97 -10.86 3.41
CA GLU A 118 -2.22 -11.11 1.99
C GLU A 118 -3.49 -10.37 1.52
N GLN A 119 -3.41 -9.80 0.32
CA GLN A 119 -4.54 -9.12 -0.31
C GLN A 119 -5.71 -10.09 -0.52
N SER A 120 -5.45 -11.28 -1.09
CA SER A 120 -6.42 -12.37 -1.20
C SER A 120 -5.71 -13.72 -1.24
N LYS A 121 -6.47 -14.83 -1.14
CA LYS A 121 -5.91 -16.18 -1.26
C LYS A 121 -5.25 -16.44 -2.62
N ASP A 122 -5.70 -15.73 -3.65
CA ASP A 122 -5.21 -15.85 -5.02
C ASP A 122 -4.10 -14.84 -5.37
N VAL A 123 -3.86 -13.85 -4.49
CA VAL A 123 -2.91 -12.75 -4.71
C VAL A 123 -1.95 -12.70 -3.52
N THR A 124 -0.75 -13.22 -3.72
CA THR A 124 0.31 -13.31 -2.69
C THR A 124 0.96 -11.98 -2.35
N TYR A 125 0.46 -10.85 -2.87
CA TYR A 125 0.96 -9.54 -2.48
C TYR A 125 0.44 -9.16 -1.10
N LEU A 126 1.32 -8.61 -0.29
CA LEU A 126 0.98 -8.08 1.02
C LEU A 126 0.30 -6.71 0.91
N CYS A 127 -0.49 -6.38 1.92
CA CYS A 127 -1.08 -5.07 2.17
C CYS A 127 -1.14 -4.85 3.69
N VAL A 128 -1.37 -3.60 4.11
CA VAL A 128 -1.48 -3.29 5.55
C VAL A 128 -2.82 -3.80 6.08
N LYS A 129 -2.84 -4.34 7.30
CA LYS A 129 -4.05 -4.76 8.01
C LYS A 129 -4.62 -3.58 8.82
N ALA A 130 -5.92 -3.33 8.71
CA ALA A 130 -6.64 -2.39 9.56
C ALA A 130 -8.08 -2.87 9.86
N TYR A 131 -8.18 -4.01 10.55
CA TYR A 131 -9.42 -4.59 11.10
C TYR A 131 -9.12 -5.51 12.28
#